data_AF-A3Z2H8-F1
#
_entry.id   AF-A3Z2H8-F1
#
_cell.length_a   1.000
_cell.length_b   1.000
_cell.length_c   1.000
_cell.angle_alpha   90.00
_cell.angle_beta   90.00
_cell.angle_gamma   90.00
#
_symmetry.space_group_name_H-M   'P 1'
#
loop_
_entity.id
_entity.type
_entity.pdbx_description
1 polymer ?
#
loop_
_entity_poly.entity_id
_entity_poly.type
_entity_poly.pdbx_seq_one_letter_code
_entity_poly.pdbx_strand_id
1 'polypeptide(L)' 'MIEDIGLVGAREMYNSLGVPMPGMVEAMKTMKDASLALLSDQQAKLSSPYFDFLIQGMQTST' A
#
# COMPACT_ATOMS: atom_id res chain seq x y z
N MET A 1 1.88 -16.25 5.22
CA MET A 1 0.56 -16.68 4.68
C MET A 1 0.55 -16.39 3.17
N ILE A 2 -0.46 -16.82 2.40
CA ILE A 2 -0.51 -16.56 0.93
C ILE A 2 -0.41 -15.06 0.62
N GLU A 3 -0.95 -14.24 1.52
CA GLU A 3 -0.96 -12.78 1.50
C GLU A 3 0.45 -12.16 1.41
N ASP A 4 1.45 -12.77 2.07
CA ASP A 4 2.83 -12.27 2.07
C ASP A 4 3.54 -12.51 0.73
N ILE A 5 3.29 -13.66 0.09
CA ILE A 5 3.94 -14.03 -1.18
C ILE A 5 3.49 -13.06 -2.28
N GLY A 6 2.19 -12.77 -2.35
CA GLY A 6 1.65 -11.83 -3.34
C GLY A 6 2.17 -10.40 -3.14
N LEU A 7 2.22 -9.94 -1.88
CA LEU A 7 2.69 -8.59 -1.55
C LEU A 7 4.21 -8.44 -1.80
N VAL A 8 5.00 -9.44 -1.42
CA VAL A 8 6.45 -9.46 -1.71
C VAL A 8 6.69 -9.52 -3.22
N GLY A 9 5.96 -10.37 -3.95
CA GLY A 9 6.09 -10.47 -5.41
C GLY A 9 5.74 -9.15 -6.11
N ALA A 10 4.70 -8.44 -5.66
CA ALA A 10 4.36 -7.12 -6.19
C ALA A 10 5.50 -6.10 -5.94
N ARG A 11 6.06 -6.06 -4.73
CA ARG A 11 7.19 -5.20 -4.40
C ARG A 11 8.42 -5.51 -5.28
N GLU A 12 8.76 -6.78 -5.45
CA GLU A 12 9.87 -7.22 -6.30
C GLU A 12 9.64 -6.87 -7.76
N MET A 13 8.41 -7.00 -8.27
CA MET A 13 8.03 -6.57 -9.61
C MET A 13 8.27 -5.06 -9.80
N TYR A 14 7.75 -4.22 -8.90
CA TYR A 14 7.93 -2.77 -8.99
C TYR A 14 9.41 -2.36 -8.91
N ASN A 15 10.18 -3.01 -8.02
CA ASN A 15 11.62 -2.80 -7.93
C ASN A 15 12.35 -3.20 -9.23
N SER A 16 11.96 -4.33 -9.84
CA SER A 16 12.51 -4.80 -11.12
C SER A 16 12.19 -3.88 -12.30
N LEU A 17 11.07 -3.16 -12.23
CA LEU A 17 10.69 -2.12 -13.20
C LEU A 17 11.41 -0.78 -12.97
N GLY A 18 12.27 -0.69 -11.95
CA GLY A 18 13.01 0.53 -11.61
C GLY A 18 12.15 1.61 -10.94
N VAL A 19 11.00 1.23 -10.39
CA VAL A 19 10.11 2.19 -9.73
C VAL A 19 10.67 2.54 -8.34
N PRO A 20 10.82 3.83 -8.00
CA PRO A 20 11.28 4.23 -6.68
C PRO A 20 10.27 3.82 -5.59
N MET A 21 10.65 2.87 -4.74
CA MET A 21 9.79 2.35 -3.67
C MET A 21 9.29 3.43 -2.68
N PRO A 22 10.09 4.45 -2.29
CA PRO A 22 9.57 5.56 -1.51
C PRO A 22 8.45 6.33 -2.21
N GLY A 23 8.55 6.48 -3.54
CA GLY A 23 7.51 7.10 -4.36
C GLY A 23 6.23 6.25 -4.43
N MET A 24 6.37 4.92 -4.49
CA MET A 24 5.22 4.00 -4.42
C MET A 24 4.50 4.07 -3.08
N VAL A 25 5.24 4.09 -1.98
CA VAL A 25 4.68 4.26 -0.63
C VAL A 25 3.88 5.56 -0.55
N GLU A 26 4.43 6.66 -1.08
CA GLU A 26 3.75 7.96 -1.04
C GLU A 26 2.50 8.01 -1.94
N ALA A 27 2.56 7.39 -3.12
CA ALA A 27 1.40 7.25 -4.00
C ALA A 27 0.27 6.48 -3.31
N MET A 28 0.59 5.41 -2.57
CA MET A 28 -0.40 4.61 -1.86
C MET A 28 -1.01 5.34 -0.65
N LYS A 29 -0.23 6.16 0.09
CA LYS A 29 -0.79 7.05 1.12
C LYS A 29 -1.74 8.08 0.51
N THR A 30 -1.35 8.70 -0.59
CA THR A 30 -2.20 9.66 -1.30
C THR A 30 -3.50 8.99 -1.76
N MET A 31 -3.42 7.74 -2.26
CA MET A 31 -4.58 6.95 -2.64
C MET A 31 -5.47 6.60 -1.43
N LYS A 32 -4.87 6.27 -0.28
CA LYS A 32 -5.60 6.04 0.97
C LYS A 32 -6.39 7.28 1.34
N ASP A 33 -5.75 8.44 1.41
CA ASP A 33 -6.40 9.69 1.82
C ASP A 33 -7.55 10.06 0.89
N ALA A 34 -7.33 9.99 -0.43
CA ALA A 34 -8.35 10.25 -1.43
C ALA A 34 -9.53 9.26 -1.33
N SER A 35 -9.25 7.98 -1.08
CA SER A 35 -10.29 6.95 -0.97
C SER A 35 -11.10 7.11 0.32
N LEU A 36 -10.43 7.31 1.45
CA LEU A 36 -11.09 7.45 2.76
C LEU A 36 -11.96 8.70 2.83
N ALA A 37 -11.60 9.78 2.13
CA ALA A 37 -12.42 10.99 2.01
C ALA A 37 -13.79 10.78 1.34
N LEU A 38 -13.96 9.68 0.59
CA LEU A 38 -15.22 9.34 -0.08
C LEU A 38 -16.10 8.39 0.73
N LEU A 39 -15.57 7.83 1.83
CA LEU A 39 -16.23 6.81 2.63
C LEU A 39 -16.89 7.40 3.88
N SER A 40 -17.94 6.74 4.36
CA SER A 40 -18.44 7.02 5.72
C SER A 40 -17.42 6.61 6.78
N ASP A 41 -17.51 7.19 7.98
CA ASP A 41 -16.58 6.89 9.09
C ASP A 41 -16.45 5.39 9.39
N GLN A 42 -17.54 4.63 9.32
CA GLN A 42 -17.53 3.19 9.57
C GLN A 42 -16.80 2.44 8.45
N GLN A 43 -17.05 2.80 7.18
CA GLN A 43 -16.36 2.21 6.04
C GLN A 43 -14.88 2.59 6.06
N ALA A 44 -14.54 3.84 6.36
CA ALA A 44 -13.16 4.30 6.46
C ALA A 44 -12.38 3.54 7.55
N LYS A 45 -12.98 3.33 8.73
CA LYS A 45 -12.39 2.51 9.80
C LYS A 45 -12.18 1.06 9.38
N LEU A 46 -13.09 0.49 8.59
CA LEU A 46 -12.97 -0.88 8.09
C LEU A 46 -11.90 -0.99 7.00
N SER A 47 -11.80 -0.01 6.10
CA SER A 47 -10.92 -0.05 4.93
C SER A 47 -9.49 0.41 5.22
N SER A 48 -9.27 1.32 6.18
CA SER A 48 -7.93 1.86 6.50
C SER A 48 -6.87 0.79 6.74
N PRO A 49 -7.12 -0.27 7.56
CA PRO A 49 -6.10 -1.27 7.85
C PRO A 49 -5.56 -2.01 6.61
N TYR A 50 -6.38 -2.15 5.56
CA TYR A 50 -5.94 -2.77 4.31
C TYR A 50 -4.94 -1.88 3.56
N PHE A 51 -5.19 -0.57 3.50
CA PHE A 51 -4.22 0.37 2.97
C PHE A 51 -2.92 0.35 3.79
N ASP A 52 -3.05 0.36 5.11
CA ASP A 52 -1.89 0.36 6.02
C ASP A 52 -1.03 -0.89 5.84
N PHE A 53 -1.64 -2.06 5.70
CA PHE A 53 -0.96 -3.32 5.42
C PHE A 53 -0.17 -3.28 4.10
N LEU A 54 -0.81 -2.81 3.02
CA LEU A 54 -0.16 -2.72 1.71
C LEU A 54 0.97 -1.70 1.70
N ILE A 55 0.77 -0.53 2.32
CA ILE A 55 1.78 0.52 2.45
C ILE A 55 3.00 0.00 3.21
N GLN A 56 2.78 -0.71 4.33
CA GLN A 56 3.86 -1.32 5.11
C GLN A 56 4.61 -2.37 4.29
N GLY A 57 3.90 -3.23 3.53
CA GLY A 57 4.55 -4.24 2.69
C GLY A 57 5.42 -3.66 1.58
N MET A 58 5.09 -2.46 1.08
CA MET A 58 5.84 -1.77 0.05
C MET A 58 7.05 -0.98 0.58
N GLN A 59 7.17 -0.83 1.90
CA GLN A 59 8.38 -0.25 2.50
C GLN A 59 9.57 -1.19 2.28
N THR A 60 10.69 -0.62 1.86
CA THR A 60 11.98 -1.29 1.83
C THR A 60 12.85 -0.68 2.92
N SER A 61 13.60 -1.51 3.65
CA SER A 61 14.69 -1.02 4.50
C SER A 61 15.73 -0.40 3.59
N THR A 62 15.70 0.92 3.46
CA THR A 62 16.74 1.68 2.75
C THR A 62 18.04 1.58 3.52
#